data_AF-A0A6P2Q2E1-F1
#
_entry.id   AF-A0A6P2Q2E1-F1
#
_cell.length_a   1.000
_cell.length_b   1.000
_cell.length_c   1.000
_cell.angle_alpha   90.00
_cell.angle_beta   90.00
_cell.angle_gamma   90.00
#
_symmetry.space_group_name_H-M   'P 1'
#
loop_
_entity.id
_entity.type
_entity.pdbx_description
1 polymer ?
#
loop_
_entity_poly.entity_id
_entity_poly.type
_entity_poly.pdbx_seq_one_letter_code
_entity_poly.pdbx_strand_id
1 'polypeptide(L)'
;MPQLPGAQGGLFAPSLAIGASIGNTLHIVFSGMQLQMLIALGLVGYLAAVTQSPITAFVIVIEMINGHAPVISLMATALIASRVSRFFAPPLYEALSTRYFPGDHR
;
A
#
# COMPACT_ATOMS: atom_id res chain seq x y z
N MET A 1 -27.40 9.81 -5.52
CA MET A 1 -26.38 10.45 -4.67
C MET A 1 -25.15 9.57 -4.72
N PRO A 2 -23.98 10.05 -5.17
CA PRO A 2 -22.78 9.21 -5.20
C PRO A 2 -22.38 8.92 -3.76
N GLN A 3 -22.12 7.66 -3.44
CA GLN A 3 -21.65 7.27 -2.11
C GLN A 3 -20.27 7.89 -1.92
N LEU A 4 -20.17 8.87 -1.02
CA LEU A 4 -18.89 9.32 -0.47
C LEU A 4 -18.16 8.07 0.05
N PRO A 5 -16.92 7.78 -0.39
CA PRO A 5 -16.13 6.65 0.10
C PRO A 5 -15.67 6.89 1.55
N GLY A 6 -16.61 6.88 2.48
CA GLY A 6 -16.36 6.97 3.91
C GLY A 6 -16.83 5.69 4.57
N ALA A 7 -15.89 4.78 4.84
CA ALA A 7 -15.94 3.81 5.94
C ALA A 7 -14.75 2.84 5.85
N GLN A 8 -13.53 3.34 6.00
CA GLN A 8 -12.31 2.59 6.37
C GLN A 8 -11.82 1.44 5.44
N GLY A 9 -12.65 0.69 4.71
CA GLY A 9 -12.29 -0.37 3.75
C GLY A 9 -12.08 0.10 2.30
N GLY A 10 -12.58 1.29 1.94
CA GLY A 10 -12.69 1.74 0.54
C GLY A 10 -11.38 2.09 -0.17
N LEU A 11 -10.31 2.41 0.55
CA LEU A 11 -8.99 2.70 -0.03
C LEU A 11 -8.08 1.47 -0.10
N PHE A 12 -8.35 0.43 0.69
CA PHE A 12 -7.53 -0.79 0.71
C PHE A 12 -7.68 -1.59 -0.58
N ALA A 13 -8.91 -1.87 -0.99
CA ALA A 13 -9.19 -2.61 -2.23
C ALA A 13 -8.58 -1.97 -3.49
N PRO A 14 -8.75 -0.66 -3.78
CA PRO A 14 -8.10 -0.05 -4.93
C PRO A 14 -6.58 0.00 -4.78
N SER A 15 -6.04 0.17 -3.57
CA SER A 15 -4.59 0.14 -3.35
C SER A 15 -3.99 -1.24 -3.62
N LEU A 16 -4.66 -2.31 -3.20
CA LEU A 16 -4.26 -3.68 -3.51
C LEU A 16 -4.38 -3.95 -5.01
N ALA A 17 -5.45 -3.48 -5.68
CA ALA A 17 -5.55 -3.64 -7.14
C ALA A 17 -4.38 -2.97 -7.88
N ILE A 18 -3.95 -1.78 -7.44
CA ILE A 18 -2.79 -1.08 -8.00
C ILE A 18 -1.49 -1.82 -7.65
N GLY A 19 -1.32 -2.28 -6.42
CA GLY A 19 -0.15 -3.06 -6.03
C GLY A 19 0.00 -4.36 -6.83
N ALA A 20 -1.11 -5.07 -7.09
CA ALA A 20 -1.11 -6.27 -7.91
C ALA A 20 -0.75 -5.99 -9.37
N SER A 21 -1.27 -4.90 -9.94
CA SER A 21 -0.96 -4.53 -11.33
C SER A 21 0.51 -4.12 -11.50
N ILE A 22 1.10 -3.44 -10.51
CA ILE A 22 2.53 -3.15 -10.45
C ILE A 22 3.33 -4.46 -10.43
N GLY A 23 3.00 -5.38 -9.53
CA GLY A 23 3.68 -6.68 -9.43
C GLY A 23 3.56 -7.52 -10.71
N ASN A 24 2.40 -7.52 -11.36
CA ASN A 24 2.20 -8.16 -12.66
C ASN A 24 3.08 -7.54 -13.76
N THR A 25 3.19 -6.21 -13.78
CA THR A 25 4.04 -5.50 -14.75
C THR A 25 5.52 -5.81 -14.51
N LEU A 26 5.95 -5.90 -13.24
CA LEU A 26 7.31 -6.29 -12.89
C LEU A 26 7.64 -7.72 -13.35
N HIS A 27 6.67 -8.62 -13.42
CA HIS A 27 6.93 -9.98 -13.92
C HIS A 27 7.32 -10.03 -15.39
N ILE A 28 6.90 -9.04 -16.19
CA ILE A 28 7.32 -8.93 -17.60
C ILE A 28 8.84 -8.66 -17.68
N VAL A 29 9.38 -7.89 -16.73
CA VAL A 29 10.81 -7.54 -16.66
C VAL A 29 11.61 -8.62 -15.93
N PHE A 30 11.04 -9.19 -14.86
CA PHE A 30 11.63 -10.21 -14.00
C PHE A 30 10.96 -11.57 -14.20
N SER A 31 10.96 -12.05 -15.44
CA SER A 31 10.27 -13.29 -15.85
C SER A 31 10.79 -14.56 -15.15
N GLY A 32 12.02 -14.53 -14.64
CA GLY A 32 12.59 -15.63 -13.86
C GLY A 32 12.10 -15.73 -12.41
N MET A 33 11.35 -14.74 -11.91
CA MET A 33 10.79 -14.75 -10.56
C MET A 33 9.34 -15.23 -10.56
N GLN A 34 8.93 -15.86 -9.45
CA GLN A 34 7.57 -16.35 -9.29
C GLN A 34 6.57 -15.18 -9.27
N LEU A 35 5.58 -15.21 -10.16
CA LEU A 35 4.58 -14.13 -10.31
C LEU A 35 3.91 -13.76 -8.99
N GLN A 36 3.55 -14.77 -8.17
CA GLN A 36 2.92 -14.57 -6.86
C GLN A 36 3.79 -13.73 -5.91
N MET A 37 5.11 -13.92 -5.94
CA MET A 37 6.04 -13.15 -5.12
C MET A 37 6.10 -11.69 -5.57
N LEU A 38 6.16 -11.43 -6.88
CA LEU A 38 6.18 -10.07 -7.42
C LEU A 38 4.87 -9.32 -7.15
N ILE A 39 3.73 -10.02 -7.28
CA ILE A 39 2.42 -9.49 -6.88
C ILE A 39 2.42 -9.15 -5.39
N ALA A 40 2.86 -10.05 -4.51
CA ALA A 40 2.90 -9.81 -3.07
C ALA A 40 3.79 -8.61 -2.70
N LEU A 41 4.94 -8.45 -3.35
CA LEU A 41 5.83 -7.30 -3.16
C LEU A 41 5.17 -5.98 -3.61
N GLY A 42 4.48 -5.99 -4.75
CA GLY A 42 3.73 -4.83 -5.25
C GLY A 42 2.56 -4.44 -4.34
N LEU A 43 1.80 -5.44 -3.88
CA LEU A 43 0.70 -5.28 -2.92
C LEU A 43 1.18 -4.63 -1.62
N VAL A 44 2.19 -5.21 -0.98
CA VAL A 44 2.67 -4.74 0.32
C VAL A 44 3.35 -3.38 0.18
N GLY A 45 4.14 -3.17 -0.87
CA GLY A 45 4.86 -1.92 -1.10
C GLY A 45 3.92 -0.75 -1.35
N TYR A 46 2.94 -0.91 -2.24
CA TYR A 46 2.00 0.16 -2.55
C TYR A 46 1.11 0.48 -1.34
N LEU A 47 0.59 -0.54 -0.66
CA LEU A 47 -0.25 -0.33 0.51
C LEU A 47 0.53 0.33 1.66
N ALA A 48 1.78 -0.09 1.90
CA ALA A 48 2.64 0.49 2.92
C ALA A 48 3.04 1.95 2.62
N ALA A 49 3.21 2.30 1.33
CA ALA A 49 3.48 3.67 0.91
C ALA A 49 2.26 4.58 1.14
N VAL A 50 1.07 4.16 0.70
CA VAL A 50 -0.17 4.95 0.81
C VAL A 50 -0.60 5.14 2.27
N THR A 51 -0.55 4.06 3.05
CA THR A 51 -1.03 4.08 4.44
C THR A 51 0.00 4.56 5.44
N GLN A 52 1.29 4.59 5.06
CA GLN A 52 2.40 4.87 5.97
C GLN A 52 2.43 3.93 7.20
N SER A 53 1.79 2.76 7.12
CA SER A 53 1.77 1.73 8.15
C SER A 53 2.36 0.40 7.63
N PRO A 54 3.68 0.24 7.67
CA PRO A 54 4.34 -0.93 7.07
C PRO A 54 3.96 -2.25 7.73
N ILE A 55 3.77 -2.27 9.06
CA ILE A 55 3.36 -3.48 9.80
C ILE A 55 1.94 -3.89 9.42
N THR A 56 0.99 -2.95 9.38
CA THR A 56 -0.40 -3.23 8.99
C THR A 56 -0.47 -3.75 7.55
N ALA A 57 0.23 -3.10 6.61
CA ALA A 57 0.27 -3.53 5.22
C ALA A 57 0.86 -4.94 5.08
N PHE A 58 1.96 -5.24 5.80
CA PHE A 58 2.57 -6.56 5.82
C PHE A 58 1.59 -7.65 6.30
N VAL A 59 0.93 -7.43 7.45
CA VAL A 59 -0.03 -8.39 8.01
C VAL A 59 -1.20 -8.64 7.05
N ILE A 60 -1.74 -7.60 6.43
CA ILE A 60 -2.83 -7.76 5.46
C ILE A 60 -2.39 -8.64 4.28
N VAL A 61 -1.22 -8.36 3.70
CA VAL A 61 -0.76 -9.08 2.50
C VAL A 61 -0.36 -10.51 2.80
N ILE A 62 0.31 -10.78 3.93
CA ILE A 62 0.73 -12.14 4.28
C ILE A 62 -0.47 -13.06 4.55
N GLU A 63 -1.52 -12.54 5.17
CA GLU A 63 -2.79 -13.26 5.38
C GLU A 63 -3.46 -13.59 4.04
N MET A 64 -3.48 -12.65 3.09
CA MET A 64 -4.12 -12.85 1.78
C MET A 64 -3.43 -13.92 0.91
N ILE A 65 -2.11 -14.10 1.06
CA ILE A 65 -1.32 -15.09 0.29
C ILE A 65 -1.05 -16.38 1.09
N ASN A 66 -1.70 -16.55 2.24
CA ASN A 66 -1.63 -17.73 3.09
C ASN A 66 -0.18 -18.12 3.47
N GLY A 67 0.71 -17.13 3.67
CA GLY A 67 2.08 -17.36 4.15
C GLY A 67 3.10 -17.93 3.15
N HIS A 68 2.78 -18.10 1.86
CA HIS A 68 3.68 -18.75 0.90
C HIS A 68 4.85 -17.87 0.40
N ALA A 69 4.82 -16.56 0.65
CA ALA A 69 5.87 -15.65 0.21
C ALA A 69 6.92 -15.40 1.31
N PRO A 70 8.17 -15.06 0.93
CA PRO A 70 9.23 -14.78 1.88
C PRO A 70 8.92 -13.55 2.76
N VAL A 71 8.66 -13.81 4.04
CA VAL A 71 8.30 -12.82 5.06
C VAL A 71 9.30 -11.65 5.14
N ILE A 72 10.60 -11.97 5.11
CA ILE A 72 11.67 -10.96 5.21
C ILE A 72 11.62 -9.98 4.03
N SER A 73 11.44 -10.48 2.81
CA SER A 73 11.37 -9.63 1.62
C SER A 73 10.14 -8.73 1.63
N LEU A 74 8.99 -9.24 2.12
CA LEU A 74 7.77 -8.43 2.24
C LEU A 74 7.92 -7.31 3.27
N MET A 75 8.46 -7.63 4.45
CA MET A 75 8.68 -6.62 5.49
C MET A 75 9.71 -5.57 5.06
N ALA A 76 10.81 -6.00 4.43
CA ALA A 76 11.80 -5.09 3.89
C ALA A 76 11.19 -4.13 2.85
N THR A 77 10.37 -4.67 1.93
CA THR A 77 9.67 -3.87 0.92
C THR A 77 8.70 -2.88 1.55
N ALA A 78 7.91 -3.31 2.54
CA ALA A 78 6.98 -2.45 3.27
C ALA A 78 7.71 -1.28 3.95
N LEU A 79 8.81 -1.57 4.67
CA LEU A 79 9.60 -0.56 5.36
C LEU A 79 10.23 0.43 4.39
N ILE A 80 10.85 -0.05 3.31
CA ILE A 80 11.47 0.81 2.29
C ILE A 80 10.41 1.70 1.64
N ALA A 81 9.28 1.13 1.21
CA ALA A 81 8.22 1.88 0.56
C ALA A 81 7.61 2.95 1.47
N SER A 82 7.32 2.62 2.73
CA SER A 82 6.84 3.60 3.71
C SER A 82 7.87 4.71 3.92
N ARG A 83 9.16 4.37 4.13
CA ARG A 83 10.23 5.36 4.32
C ARG A 83 10.36 6.30 3.13
N VAL A 84 10.41 5.75 1.91
CA VAL A 84 10.50 6.56 0.68
C VAL A 84 9.29 7.47 0.56
N SER A 85 8.07 6.95 0.73
CA SER A 85 6.88 7.79 0.61
C SER A 85 6.82 8.89 1.67
N ARG A 86 7.35 8.65 2.89
CA ARG A 86 7.50 9.66 3.95
C ARG A 86 8.44 10.81 3.58
N PHE A 87 9.43 10.56 2.71
CA PHE A 87 10.31 11.63 2.22
C PHE A 87 9.61 12.54 1.21
N PHE A 88 8.65 12.02 0.44
CA PHE A 88 7.99 12.78 -0.63
C PHE A 88 6.65 13.42 -0.20
N ALA A 89 5.89 12.77 0.69
CA ALA A 89 4.56 13.23 1.06
C ALA A 89 4.20 12.91 2.52
N PRO A 90 3.42 13.80 3.19
CA PRO A 90 2.79 13.46 4.45
C PRO A 90 1.71 12.37 4.26
N PRO A 91 1.36 11.62 5.33
CA PRO A 91 0.35 10.56 5.26
C PRO A 91 -0.97 11.05 4.68
N LEU A 92 -1.62 10.21 3.86
CA LEU A 92 -2.87 10.57 3.17
C LEU A 92 -3.95 11.13 4.12
N TYR A 93 -4.02 10.61 5.35
CA TYR A 93 -4.97 11.07 6.37
C TYR A 93 -4.70 12.48 6.88
N GLU A 94 -3.43 12.89 6.99
CA GLU A 94 -3.04 14.24 7.40
C GLU A 94 -3.32 15.25 6.28
N ALA A 95 -3.04 14.87 5.03
CA ALA A 95 -3.40 15.68 3.87
C ALA A 95 -4.91 15.89 3.72
N LEU A 96 -5.72 14.86 4.04
CA LEU A 96 -7.18 14.96 4.01
C LEU A 96 -7.74 15.76 5.19
N SER A 97 -7.16 15.67 6.39
CA SER A 97 -7.61 16.47 7.55
C SER A 97 -7.34 17.97 7.35
N THR A 98 -6.18 18.34 6.77
CA THR A 98 -5.88 19.75 6.42
C THR A 98 -6.87 20.32 5.39
N ARG A 99 -7.37 19.50 4.45
CA ARG A 99 -8.34 19.97 3.43
C ARG A 99 -9.76 20.12 3.96
N TYR A 100 -10.13 19.41 5.02
CA TYR A 100 -11.48 19.51 5.61
C TYR A 100 -11.61 20.62 6.66
N PHE A 101 -10.50 21.06 7.26
CA PHE A 101 -10.46 22.22 8.17
C PHE A 101 -9.68 23.42 7.58
N PRO A 102 -10.17 24.10 6.53
CA PRO A 102 -9.63 25.38 6.11
C PRO A 102 -10.20 26.48 7.05
N GLY A 103 -9.50 26.73 8.16
CA GLY A 103 -9.68 27.94 8.97
C GLY A 103 -10.63 27.81 10.16
N ASP A 104 -10.03 27.61 11.34
CA ASP A 104 -10.52 28.27 12.55
C ASP A 104 -9.41 29.22 13.02
N HIS A 105 -9.37 30.39 12.39
CA HIS A 105 -8.62 31.55 12.83
C HIS A 105 -9.63 32.63 13.25
N ARG A 106 -10.31 32.41 14.38
CA ARG A 106 -10.79 33.47 15.27
C ARG A 106 -10.73 33.04 16.72
#